data_AF-A0A2J4QHW3-F1
#
_entry.id   AF-A0A2J4QHW3-F1
#
_cell.length_a   1.000
_cell.length_b   1.000
_cell.length_c   1.000
_cell.angle_alpha   90.00
_cell.angle_beta   90.00
_cell.angle_gamma   90.00
#
_symmetry.space_group_name_H-M   'P 1'
#
loop_
_entity.id
_entity.type
_entity.pdbx_description
1 polymer ?
#
loop_
_entity_poly.entity_id
_entity_poly.type
_entity_poly.pdbx_seq_one_letter_code
_entity_poly.pdbx_strand_id
1 'polypeptide(L)'
;ALDLLAALMPCVAGYAEIGLGLLHDPATRLTANPYASWIRNYGDEGYLNGVNNAIGLLETLWQQRGGEARIAELSAIFTTATRLEANFWQMGLNAVAERPA
;
A
#
# COMPACT_ATOMS: atom_id res chain seq x y z
N ALA A 1 7.83 -12.57 -12.17
CA ALA A 1 7.58 -11.15 -12.50
C ALA A 1 6.17 -10.74 -12.07
N LEU A 2 5.11 -11.37 -12.61
CA LEU A 2 3.73 -11.14 -12.16
C LEU A 2 3.55 -11.38 -10.65
N ASP A 3 4.10 -12.49 -10.16
CA ASP A 3 4.00 -12.91 -8.75
C ASP A 3 4.70 -11.92 -7.81
N LEU A 4 5.88 -11.45 -8.22
CA LEU A 4 6.63 -10.41 -7.51
C LEU A 4 5.82 -9.12 -7.46
N LEU A 5 5.22 -8.72 -8.58
CA LEU A 5 4.44 -7.50 -8.62
C LEU A 5 3.18 -7.63 -7.77
N ALA A 6 2.48 -8.77 -7.80
CA ALA A 6 1.36 -9.08 -6.91
C ALA A 6 1.76 -9.02 -5.43
N ALA A 7 2.98 -9.43 -5.08
CA ALA A 7 3.51 -9.31 -3.71
C ALA A 7 3.86 -7.86 -3.32
N LEU A 8 4.26 -7.01 -4.26
CA LEU A 8 4.65 -5.61 -4.01
C LEU A 8 3.45 -4.65 -4.00
N MET A 9 2.37 -4.98 -4.73
CA MET A 9 1.23 -4.09 -4.88
C MET A 9 0.58 -3.67 -3.55
N PRO A 10 0.44 -4.51 -2.52
CA PRO A 10 -0.09 -4.06 -1.22
C PRO A 10 0.69 -2.91 -0.60
N CYS A 11 2.02 -2.88 -0.76
CA CYS A 11 2.84 -1.76 -0.30
C CYS A 11 2.63 -0.53 -1.18
N VAL A 12 2.78 -0.68 -2.49
CA VAL A 12 2.75 0.45 -3.45
C VAL A 12 1.36 1.10 -3.51
N ALA A 13 0.31 0.33 -3.76
CA ALA A 13 -1.05 0.86 -3.84
C ALA A 13 -1.63 1.11 -2.45
N GLY A 14 -1.34 0.26 -1.46
CA GLY A 14 -1.91 0.41 -0.11
C GLY A 14 -1.48 1.71 0.58
N TYR A 15 -0.25 2.17 0.37
CA TYR A 15 0.17 3.47 0.90
C TYR A 15 -0.54 4.65 0.22
N ALA A 16 -0.81 4.58 -1.08
CA ALA A 16 -1.65 5.58 -1.75
C ALA A 16 -3.08 5.60 -1.21
N GLU A 17 -3.69 4.42 -1.01
CA GLU A 17 -5.02 4.30 -0.39
C GLU A 17 -5.07 4.96 0.99
N ILE A 18 -4.05 4.72 1.84
CA ILE A 18 -3.94 5.34 3.16
C ILE A 18 -3.74 6.85 3.05
N GLY A 19 -2.80 7.30 2.20
CA GLY A 19 -2.49 8.72 2.00
C GLY A 19 -3.70 9.50 1.52
N LEU A 20 -4.36 9.02 0.46
CA LEU A 20 -5.59 9.61 -0.09
C LEU A 20 -6.74 9.56 0.91
N GLY A 21 -6.92 8.43 1.61
CA GLY A 21 -7.94 8.30 2.64
C GLY A 21 -7.79 9.35 3.74
N LEU A 22 -6.57 9.52 4.25
CA LEU A 22 -6.27 10.54 5.25
C LEU A 22 -6.44 11.96 4.72
N LEU A 23 -6.03 12.25 3.49
CA LEU A 23 -6.20 13.58 2.90
C LEU A 23 -7.67 13.98 2.68
N HIS A 24 -8.53 12.99 2.36
CA HIS A 24 -9.96 13.22 2.11
C HIS A 24 -10.83 13.09 3.35
N ASP A 25 -10.34 12.48 4.44
CA ASP A 25 -11.09 12.36 5.69
C ASP A 25 -11.18 13.74 6.40
N PRO A 26 -12.39 14.29 6.62
CA PRO A 26 -12.56 15.57 7.30
C PRO A 26 -12.08 15.56 8.76
N ALA A 27 -11.90 14.40 9.39
CA ALA A 27 -11.34 14.28 10.73
C ALA A 27 -9.80 14.45 10.74
N THR A 28 -9.13 14.32 9.60
CA THR A 28 -7.67 14.46 9.52
C THR A 28 -7.25 15.91 9.68
N ARG A 29 -6.48 16.18 10.74
CA ARG A 29 -5.88 17.50 10.97
C ARG A 29 -4.48 17.53 10.36
N LEU A 30 -4.23 18.42 9.41
CA LEU A 30 -2.91 18.61 8.80
C LEU A 30 -2.11 19.75 9.45
N THR A 31 -2.79 20.71 10.08
CA THR A 31 -2.12 21.79 10.82
C THR A 31 -1.54 21.27 12.13
N ALA A 32 -0.27 21.61 12.42
CA ALA A 32 0.47 21.13 13.59
C ALA A 32 0.57 19.60 13.71
N ASN A 33 0.37 18.86 12.61
CA ASN A 33 0.51 17.41 12.58
C ASN A 33 1.93 17.03 12.12
N PRO A 34 2.74 16.35 12.97
CA PRO A 34 4.10 15.98 12.62
C PRO A 34 4.19 15.01 11.43
N TYR A 35 3.10 14.33 11.08
CA TYR A 35 3.02 13.39 9.96
C TYR A 35 2.42 14.00 8.69
N ALA A 36 2.09 15.30 8.67
CA ALA A 36 1.43 15.94 7.54
C ALA A 36 2.22 15.83 6.23
N SER A 37 3.57 15.90 6.29
CA SER A 37 4.42 15.73 5.11
C SER A 37 4.35 14.31 4.54
N TRP A 38 4.34 13.30 5.43
CA TRP A 38 4.18 11.90 5.05
C TRP A 38 2.82 11.67 4.40
N ILE A 39 1.74 12.17 5.00
CA ILE A 39 0.37 12.02 4.46
C ILE A 39 0.28 12.65 3.06
N ARG A 40 0.80 13.87 2.88
CA ARG A 40 0.81 14.55 1.59
C ARG A 40 1.63 13.80 0.55
N ASN A 41 2.78 13.27 0.92
CA ASN A 41 3.63 12.52 -0.02
C ASN A 41 2.90 11.34 -0.65
N TYR A 42 2.14 10.57 0.12
CA TYR A 42 1.43 9.40 -0.40
C TYR A 42 0.14 9.73 -1.17
N GLY A 43 -0.36 10.96 -1.08
CA GLY A 43 -1.40 11.47 -1.96
C GLY A 43 -0.90 12.46 -3.02
N ASP A 44 0.42 12.62 -3.16
CA ASP A 44 1.01 13.52 -4.15
C ASP A 44 0.91 12.92 -5.56
N GLU A 45 0.73 13.79 -6.55
CA GLU A 45 0.59 13.39 -7.95
C GLU A 45 1.77 12.53 -8.44
N GLY A 46 3.00 12.85 -8.01
CA GLY A 46 4.18 12.06 -8.38
C GLY A 46 4.12 10.63 -7.87
N TYR A 47 3.68 10.43 -6.63
CA TYR A 47 3.51 9.09 -6.06
C TYR A 47 2.38 8.34 -6.75
N LEU A 48 1.22 8.99 -6.95
CA LEU A 48 0.05 8.38 -7.59
C LEU A 48 0.32 7.97 -9.04
N ASN A 49 1.10 8.76 -9.78
CA ASN A 49 1.57 8.38 -11.11
C ASN A 49 2.42 7.11 -11.07
N GLY A 50 3.30 6.97 -10.06
CA GLY A 50 4.06 5.74 -9.82
C GLY A 50 3.16 4.53 -9.53
N VAL A 51 2.13 4.70 -8.71
CA VAL A 51 1.14 3.65 -8.40
C VAL A 51 0.38 3.23 -9.66
N ASN A 52 -0.12 4.19 -10.44
CA ASN A 52 -0.83 3.91 -11.69
C ASN A 52 0.05 3.16 -12.70
N ASN A 53 1.34 3.53 -12.81
CA ASN A 53 2.30 2.81 -13.65
C ASN A 53 2.53 1.37 -13.16
N ALA A 54 2.60 1.14 -11.84
CA ALA A 54 2.73 -0.20 -11.28
C ALA A 54 1.49 -1.07 -11.54
N ILE A 55 0.29 -0.50 -11.40
CA ILE A 55 -0.98 -1.16 -11.76
C ILE A 55 -0.99 -1.51 -13.26
N GLY A 56 -0.65 -0.55 -14.12
CA GLY A 56 -0.59 -0.80 -15.57
C GLY A 56 0.40 -1.90 -15.95
N LEU A 57 1.55 -1.97 -15.27
CA LEU A 57 2.51 -3.07 -15.44
C LEU A 57 1.93 -4.41 -14.97
N LEU A 58 1.20 -4.43 -13.85
CA LEU A 58 0.53 -5.63 -13.35
C LEU A 58 -0.49 -6.15 -14.35
N GLU A 59 -1.34 -5.28 -14.88
CA GLU A 59 -2.32 -5.62 -15.91
C GLU A 59 -1.65 -6.15 -17.18
N THR A 60 -0.57 -5.50 -17.63
CA THR A 60 0.20 -5.94 -18.80
C THR A 60 0.79 -7.35 -18.58
N LEU A 61 1.38 -7.59 -17.42
CA LEU A 61 1.95 -8.90 -17.08
C LEU A 61 0.87 -9.97 -16.88
N TRP A 62 -0.31 -9.59 -16.39
CA TRP A 62 -1.47 -10.46 -16.30
C TRP A 62 -1.92 -10.91 -17.69
N GLN A 63 -2.03 -10.01 -18.66
CA GLN A 63 -2.39 -10.39 -20.04
C GLN A 63 -1.36 -11.33 -20.69
N GLN A 64 -0.07 -11.18 -20.36
CA GLN A 64 1.00 -11.99 -20.95
C GLN A 64 1.20 -13.35 -20.26
N ARG A 65 1.00 -13.42 -18.94
CA ARG A 65 1.46 -14.55 -18.09
C ARG A 65 0.45 -14.96 -17.01
N GLY A 66 -0.75 -14.40 -17.05
CA GLY A 66 -1.85 -14.71 -16.15
C GLY A 66 -2.66 -15.91 -16.62
N GLY A 67 -3.97 -15.85 -16.40
CA GLY A 67 -4.93 -16.92 -16.69
C GLY A 67 -5.67 -17.36 -15.44
N GLU A 68 -6.92 -17.80 -15.58
CA GLU A 68 -7.83 -18.10 -14.46
C GLU A 68 -7.21 -19.06 -13.43
N ALA A 69 -6.47 -20.07 -13.90
CA ALA A 69 -5.79 -21.04 -13.04
C ALA A 69 -4.79 -20.39 -12.06
N ARG A 70 -4.26 -19.19 -12.38
CA ARG A 70 -3.29 -18.46 -11.56
C ARG A 70 -3.93 -17.50 -10.56
N ILE A 71 -5.22 -17.19 -10.67
CA ILE A 71 -5.89 -16.24 -9.77
C ILE A 71 -5.73 -16.67 -8.33
N ALA A 72 -6.01 -17.94 -8.01
CA ALA A 72 -5.94 -18.42 -6.63
C ALA A 72 -4.53 -18.25 -6.02
N GLU A 73 -3.49 -18.56 -6.78
CA GLU A 73 -2.09 -18.38 -6.36
C GLU A 73 -1.75 -16.90 -6.14
N LEU A 74 -2.03 -16.05 -7.13
CA LEU A 74 -1.71 -14.62 -7.07
C LEU A 74 -2.49 -13.90 -5.97
N SER A 75 -3.76 -14.27 -5.77
CA SER A 75 -4.58 -13.77 -4.66
C SER A 75 -4.02 -14.18 -3.30
N ALA A 76 -3.51 -15.40 -3.16
CA ALA A 76 -2.87 -15.85 -1.92
C ALA A 76 -1.59 -15.06 -1.62
N ILE A 77 -0.77 -14.78 -2.64
CA ILE A 77 0.43 -13.94 -2.54
C ILE A 77 0.04 -12.52 -2.11
N PHE A 78 -0.86 -11.87 -2.84
CA PHE A 78 -1.31 -10.51 -2.54
C PHE A 78 -1.89 -10.43 -1.12
N THR A 79 -2.79 -11.34 -0.76
CA THR A 79 -3.42 -11.39 0.57
C THR A 79 -2.40 -11.58 1.69
N THR A 80 -1.39 -12.41 1.46
CA THR A 80 -0.31 -12.61 2.44
C THR A 80 0.50 -11.33 2.61
N ALA A 81 0.89 -10.68 1.51
CA ALA A 81 1.61 -9.41 1.56
C ALA A 81 0.77 -8.30 2.24
N THR A 82 -0.53 -8.18 1.95
CA THR A 82 -1.43 -7.23 2.65
C THR A 82 -1.47 -7.49 4.16
N ARG A 83 -1.50 -8.77 4.58
CA ARG A 83 -1.46 -9.11 6.02
C ARG A 83 -0.13 -8.71 6.66
N LEU A 84 0.98 -8.87 5.93
CA LEU A 84 2.30 -8.46 6.40
C LEU A 84 2.39 -6.92 6.53
N GLU A 85 1.84 -6.16 5.59
CA GLU A 85 1.72 -4.70 5.69
C GLU A 85 0.89 -4.28 6.91
N ALA A 86 -0.26 -4.91 7.15
CA ALA A 86 -1.06 -4.66 8.36
C ALA A 86 -0.26 -4.96 9.65
N ASN A 87 0.49 -6.06 9.66
CA ASN A 87 1.35 -6.41 10.79
C ASN A 87 2.53 -5.45 10.96
N PHE A 88 3.04 -4.84 9.88
CA PHE A 88 4.08 -3.81 9.94
C PHE A 88 3.59 -2.58 10.73
N TRP A 89 2.37 -2.14 10.47
CA TRP A 89 1.72 -1.08 11.26
C TRP A 89 1.54 -1.50 12.72
N GLN A 90 1.04 -2.72 12.96
CA GLN A 90 0.84 -3.24 14.31
C GLN A 90 2.15 -3.31 15.10
N MET A 91 3.25 -3.72 14.48
CA MET A 91 4.58 -3.73 15.09
C MET A 91 5.00 -2.34 15.55
N GLY A 92 4.76 -1.31 14.73
CA GLY A 92 5.00 0.08 15.09
C GLY A 92 4.20 0.53 16.31
N LEU A 93 2.91 0.18 16.37
CA LEU A 93 2.04 0.50 17.51
C LEU A 93 2.49 -0.20 18.80
N ASN A 94 2.84 -1.49 18.72
CA ASN A 94 3.32 -2.25 19.87
C ASN A 94 4.62 -1.68 20.43
N ALA A 95 5.56 -1.30 19.56
CA ALA A 95 6.82 -0.69 19.97
C ALA A 95 6.64 0.64 20.72
N VAL A 96 5.57 1.40 20.45
CA VAL A 96 5.23 2.58 21.24
C VAL A 96 4.72 2.20 22.62
N ALA A 97 3.86 1.18 22.71
CA ALA A 97 3.24 0.73 23.96
C ALA A 97 4.24 0.11 24.96
N GLU A 98 5.32 -0.49 24.45
CA GLU A 98 6.34 -1.16 25.27
C GLU A 98 7.44 -0.23 25.79
N ARG A 99 7.48 1.05 25.38
CA ARG A 99 8.45 2.02 25.91
C ARG A 99 8.05 2.46 27.32
N PRO A 100 8.92 2.29 28.34
CA PRO A 100 8.68 2.88 29.66
C PRO A 100 8.63 4.41 29.56
N ALA A 101 7.76 5.02 30.38
CA ALA A 101 7.58 6.47 30.49
C ALA A 101 8.86 7.19 30.98
#